data_AF-A0AA37SKQ1-F1
#
_entry.id   AF-A0AA37SKQ1-F1
#
_cell.length_a   1.000
_cell.length_b   1.000
_cell.length_c   1.000
_cell.angle_alpha   90.00
_cell.angle_beta   90.00
_cell.angle_gamma   90.00
#
_symmetry.space_group_name_H-M   'P 1'
#
loop_
_entity.id
_entity.type
_entity.pdbx_description
1 polymer ?
#
loop_
_entity_poly.entity_id
_entity_poly.type
_entity_poly.pdbx_seq_one_letter_code
_entity_poly.pdbx_strand_id
1 'polypeptide(L)'
;MTDETPESRVQEIRLKREMRAADVARRANMDPSTYNKIDKGKRGVSPQFAKPLALALGVGRLDLLSEIGAPISFEEIEESAPTSDKVAGDALNVPEIDVSPQAGMGAIVSDIVEHQQPIDHWSFPRTLVSAFISDPSKLTIIRVAGDSMEPDYCAGDRILVDTGHTTPSPAGVYVLWDGLGVVLKRVEVVMGSEPKRIRIMSINPAYPAYELALDDVRINGRVVGKWTWK
;
A
#
# COMPACT_ATOMS: atom_id res chain seq x y z
N MET A 1 2.17 -8.13 49.63
CA MET A 1 1.34 -8.15 48.41
C MET A 1 0.77 -9.55 48.33
N THR A 2 -0.54 -9.69 48.45
CA THR A 2 -1.23 -10.98 48.52
C THR A 2 -1.01 -11.76 47.24
N ASP A 3 -0.45 -12.97 47.38
CA ASP A 3 -0.19 -13.95 46.32
C ASP A 3 -1.53 -14.60 45.91
N GLU A 4 -2.46 -13.78 45.38
CA GLU A 4 -3.67 -14.30 44.75
C GLU A 4 -3.28 -14.85 43.38
N THR A 5 -3.33 -16.18 43.26
CA THR A 5 -3.27 -16.86 41.96
C THR A 5 -4.30 -16.22 41.02
N PRO A 6 -3.88 -15.72 39.84
CA PRO A 6 -4.78 -15.03 38.93
C PRO A 6 -5.91 -15.97 38.47
N GLU A 7 -7.15 -15.48 38.43
CA GLU A 7 -8.34 -16.23 38.03
C GLU A 7 -8.45 -16.38 36.51
N SER A 8 -7.71 -15.57 35.75
CA SER A 8 -7.62 -15.68 34.29
C SER A 8 -6.25 -15.25 33.76
N ARG A 9 -5.94 -15.71 32.55
CA ARG A 9 -4.76 -15.26 31.81
C ARG A 9 -4.75 -13.74 31.57
N VAL A 10 -5.93 -13.15 31.34
CA VAL A 10 -6.10 -11.72 31.14
C VAL A 10 -5.75 -10.94 32.41
N GLN A 11 -6.20 -11.42 33.57
CA GLN A 11 -5.89 -10.81 34.86
C GLN A 11 -4.41 -10.95 35.22
N GLU A 12 -3.79 -12.10 34.94
CA GLU A 12 -2.35 -12.30 35.12
C GLU A 12 -1.55 -11.24 34.34
N ILE A 13 -1.84 -11.09 33.05
CA ILE A 13 -1.16 -10.12 32.17
C ILE A 13 -1.39 -8.69 32.66
N ARG A 14 -2.63 -8.35 33.03
CA ARG A 14 -2.98 -7.02 33.56
C ARG A 14 -2.20 -6.69 34.83
N LEU A 15 -2.14 -7.62 35.78
CA LEU A 15 -1.46 -7.43 37.06
C LEU A 15 0.05 -7.31 36.85
N LYS A 16 0.65 -8.13 35.97
CA LYS A 16 2.07 -8.03 35.61
C LYS A 16 2.42 -6.71 34.90
N ARG A 17 1.47 -6.08 34.21
CA ARG A 17 1.59 -4.74 33.62
C ARG A 17 1.20 -3.60 34.56
N GLU A 18 0.84 -3.91 35.81
CA GLU A 18 0.38 -2.93 36.82
C GLU A 18 -0.80 -2.05 36.37
N MET A 19 -1.64 -2.57 35.46
CA MET A 19 -2.77 -1.82 34.89
C MET A 19 -4.05 -1.99 35.74
N ARG A 20 -4.84 -0.92 35.86
CA ARG A 20 -6.16 -0.98 36.51
C ARG A 20 -7.19 -1.57 35.55
N ALA A 21 -8.10 -2.40 36.05
CA ALA A 21 -9.14 -3.04 35.24
C ALA A 21 -9.97 -2.04 34.41
N ALA A 22 -10.32 -0.89 35.01
CA ALA A 22 -11.05 0.17 34.33
C ALA A 22 -10.27 0.79 33.16
N ASP A 23 -8.94 0.88 33.27
CA ASP A 23 -8.08 1.44 32.22
C ASP A 23 -7.98 0.47 31.04
N VAL A 24 -7.85 -0.83 31.31
CA VAL A 24 -7.84 -1.86 30.26
C VAL A 24 -9.19 -1.93 29.55
N ALA A 25 -10.31 -1.93 30.30
CA ALA A 25 -11.65 -1.94 29.71
C ALA A 25 -11.86 -0.75 28.76
N ARG A 26 -11.48 0.45 29.21
CA ARG A 26 -11.55 1.69 28.42
C ARG A 26 -10.65 1.61 27.18
N ARG A 27 -9.40 1.18 27.31
CA ARG A 27 -8.46 1.02 26.19
C ARG A 27 -8.92 -0.03 25.17
N ALA A 28 -9.55 -1.10 25.63
CA ALA A 28 -10.12 -2.14 24.79
C ALA A 28 -11.47 -1.75 24.15
N ASN A 29 -11.99 -0.55 24.46
CA ASN A 29 -13.34 -0.11 24.09
C ASN A 29 -14.43 -1.13 24.47
N MET A 30 -14.32 -1.68 25.68
CA MET A 30 -15.21 -2.71 26.21
C MET A 30 -16.09 -2.15 27.33
N ASP A 31 -17.35 -2.61 27.36
CA ASP A 31 -18.22 -2.42 28.51
C ASP A 31 -17.54 -2.95 29.80
N PRO A 32 -17.47 -2.17 30.90
CA PRO A 32 -16.81 -2.58 32.14
C PRO A 32 -17.36 -3.89 32.73
N SER A 33 -18.66 -4.17 32.58
CA SER A 33 -19.24 -5.43 33.08
C SER A 33 -18.74 -6.62 32.28
N THR A 34 -18.60 -6.46 30.96
CA THR A 34 -18.09 -7.48 30.04
C THR A 34 -16.61 -7.75 30.29
N TYR A 35 -15.81 -6.68 30.44
CA TYR A 35 -14.39 -6.79 30.79
C TYR A 35 -14.20 -7.53 32.12
N ASN A 36 -14.93 -7.14 33.17
CA ASN A 36 -14.78 -7.74 34.50
C ASN A 36 -15.10 -9.24 34.53
N LYS A 37 -16.04 -9.71 33.69
CA LYS A 37 -16.32 -11.15 33.55
C LYS A 37 -15.15 -11.90 32.91
N ILE A 38 -14.43 -11.26 31.98
CA ILE A 38 -13.25 -11.83 31.32
C ILE A 38 -12.04 -11.79 32.26
N ASP A 39 -11.80 -10.67 32.94
CA ASP A 39 -10.71 -10.51 33.92
C ASP A 39 -10.83 -11.56 35.03
N LYS A 40 -12.04 -11.86 35.52
CA LYS A 40 -12.27 -12.88 36.56
C LYS A 40 -12.43 -14.32 36.04
N GLY A 41 -12.12 -14.58 34.77
CA GLY A 41 -12.20 -15.92 34.18
C GLY A 41 -13.64 -16.49 34.02
N LYS A 42 -14.68 -15.75 34.44
CA LYS A 42 -16.09 -16.15 34.30
C LYS A 42 -16.56 -16.20 32.84
N ARG A 43 -15.80 -15.59 31.93
CA ARG A 43 -16.01 -15.63 30.49
C ARG A 43 -14.66 -15.76 29.79
N GLY A 44 -14.52 -16.75 28.91
CA GLY A 44 -13.33 -16.89 28.07
C GLY A 44 -13.19 -15.75 27.06
N VAL A 45 -11.97 -15.53 26.58
CA VAL A 45 -11.67 -14.53 25.54
C VAL A 45 -12.20 -15.03 24.20
N SER A 46 -13.36 -14.53 23.76
CA SER A 46 -13.91 -14.86 22.45
C SER A 46 -13.14 -14.14 21.32
N PRO A 47 -13.18 -14.64 20.07
CA PRO A 47 -12.43 -14.04 18.95
C PRO A 47 -12.67 -12.55 18.74
N GLN A 48 -13.91 -12.10 18.96
CA GLN A 48 -14.31 -10.69 18.88
C GLN A 48 -13.62 -9.78 19.92
N PHE A 49 -13.22 -10.32 21.08
CA PHE A 49 -12.58 -9.56 22.16
C PHE A 49 -11.06 -9.76 22.22
N ALA A 50 -10.53 -10.77 21.53
CA ALA A 50 -9.09 -11.08 21.56
C ALA A 50 -8.21 -9.94 21.03
N LYS A 51 -8.58 -9.30 19.91
CA LYS A 51 -7.77 -8.21 19.33
C LYS A 51 -7.80 -6.92 20.20
N PRO A 52 -8.96 -6.39 20.63
CA PRO A 52 -9.00 -5.20 21.47
C PRO A 52 -8.31 -5.38 22.83
N LEU A 53 -8.46 -6.56 23.44
CA LEU A 53 -7.89 -6.86 24.75
C LEU A 53 -6.35 -7.00 24.69
N ALA A 54 -5.83 -7.61 23.61
CA ALA A 54 -4.40 -7.77 23.40
C ALA A 54 -3.70 -6.42 23.23
N LEU A 55 -4.30 -5.52 22.44
CA LEU A 55 -3.82 -4.16 22.25
C LEU A 55 -3.87 -3.35 23.55
N ALA A 56 -4.97 -3.46 24.32
CA ALA A 56 -5.10 -2.77 25.59
C ALA A 56 -4.06 -3.20 26.64
N LEU A 57 -3.60 -4.45 26.57
CA LEU A 57 -2.61 -5.05 27.48
C LEU A 57 -1.17 -5.02 26.95
N GLY A 58 -0.97 -4.63 25.69
CA GLY A 58 0.35 -4.61 25.05
C GLY A 58 0.99 -5.99 24.96
N VAL A 59 0.23 -7.00 24.52
CA VAL A 59 0.66 -8.40 24.35
C VAL A 59 0.13 -8.97 23.04
N GLY A 60 0.64 -10.12 22.62
CA GLY A 60 0.12 -10.86 21.47
C GLY A 60 -1.26 -11.48 21.74
N ARG A 61 -2.06 -11.71 20.68
CA ARG A 61 -3.37 -12.39 20.82
C ARG A 61 -3.24 -13.82 21.36
N LEU A 62 -2.15 -14.50 21.03
CA LEU A 62 -1.87 -15.86 21.51
C LEU A 62 -1.54 -15.87 23.01
N ASP A 63 -0.96 -14.79 23.55
CA ASP A 63 -0.67 -14.68 24.99
C ASP A 63 -1.95 -14.71 25.83
N LEU A 64 -3.06 -14.16 25.32
CA LEU A 64 -4.38 -14.16 25.98
C LEU A 64 -5.06 -15.54 26.00
N LEU A 65 -4.70 -16.40 25.04
CA LEU A 65 -5.26 -17.75 24.90
C LEU A 65 -4.37 -18.82 25.52
N SER A 66 -3.19 -18.43 26.02
CA SER A 66 -2.24 -19.32 26.66
C SER A 66 -2.67 -19.66 28.09
N GLU A 67 -2.11 -20.74 28.62
CA GLU A 67 -2.31 -21.13 30.02
C GLU A 67 -1.73 -20.08 30.98
N ILE A 68 -2.31 -20.00 32.17
CA ILE A 68 -1.81 -19.15 33.26
C ILE A 68 -0.39 -19.60 33.60
N GLY A 69 0.52 -18.64 33.75
CA GLY A 69 1.94 -18.90 34.02
C GLY A 69 2.80 -19.13 32.78
N ALA A 70 2.23 -19.20 31.57
CA ALA A 70 3.03 -19.23 30.34
C ALA A 70 3.87 -17.93 30.19
N PRO A 71 5.07 -17.98 29.58
CA PRO A 71 5.84 -16.78 29.26
C PRO A 71 4.97 -15.78 28.49
N ILE A 72 5.04 -14.50 28.86
CA ILE A 72 4.30 -13.44 28.16
C ILE A 72 5.30 -12.68 27.31
N SER A 73 5.09 -12.66 26.00
CA SER A 73 5.81 -11.73 25.13
C SER A 73 5.22 -10.33 25.28
N PHE A 74 5.96 -9.46 25.95
CA PHE A 74 5.65 -8.06 26.06
C PHE A 74 6.23 -7.34 24.85
N GLU A 75 5.38 -6.94 23.90
CA GLU A 75 5.82 -6.02 22.83
C GLU A 75 6.11 -4.66 23.50
N GLU A 76 7.37 -4.20 23.48
CA GLU A 76 7.73 -2.85 23.89
C GLU A 76 7.16 -1.87 22.86
N ILE A 77 6.25 -1.00 23.30
CA ILE A 77 5.70 0.06 22.45
C ILE A 77 6.73 1.19 22.47
N GLU A 78 7.70 1.15 21.56
CA GLU A 78 8.46 2.37 21.21
C GLU A 78 7.51 3.34 20.51
N GLU A 79 7.45 4.57 21.03
CA GLU A 79 6.68 5.68 20.47
C GLU A 79 7.39 6.21 19.21
N SER A 80 7.41 5.39 18.17
CA SER A 80 7.68 5.83 16.80
C SER A 80 6.36 5.99 16.05
N ALA A 81 6.26 7.06 15.25
CA ALA A 81 5.17 7.44 14.36
C ALA A 81 4.38 6.26 13.75
N PRO A 82 3.07 6.42 13.44
CA PRO A 82 2.16 5.31 13.18
C PRO A 82 2.63 4.48 11.98
N THR A 83 3.41 3.44 12.25
CA THR A 83 3.66 2.37 11.30
C THR A 83 2.37 1.59 11.16
N SER A 84 1.73 1.85 10.02
CA SER A 84 0.62 1.11 9.46
C SER A 84 0.97 -0.38 9.42
N ASP A 85 0.61 -1.13 10.45
CA ASP A 85 0.58 -2.58 10.40
C ASP A 85 -0.40 -3.13 11.45
N LYS A 86 -1.69 -3.19 11.06
CA LYS A 86 -2.69 -4.22 11.48
C LYS A 86 -4.11 -3.99 10.90
N VAL A 87 -4.18 -3.53 9.64
CA VAL A 87 -5.29 -3.83 8.69
C VAL A 87 -4.81 -4.79 7.56
N ALA A 88 -3.62 -5.39 7.74
CA ALA A 88 -2.89 -6.19 6.76
C ALA A 88 -3.48 -7.60 6.47
N GLY A 89 -4.80 -7.69 6.30
CA GLY A 89 -5.42 -8.84 5.64
C GLY A 89 -5.87 -8.53 4.20
N ASP A 90 -6.17 -7.27 3.88
CA ASP A 90 -6.89 -6.93 2.64
C ASP A 90 -6.48 -5.59 2.01
N ALA A 91 -5.38 -4.97 2.48
CA ALA A 91 -4.83 -3.77 1.86
C ALA A 91 -3.64 -4.12 0.96
N LEU A 92 -3.62 -3.56 -0.25
CA LEU A 92 -2.49 -3.57 -1.16
C LEU A 92 -1.73 -2.25 -0.98
N ASN A 93 -0.45 -2.33 -0.64
CA ASN A 93 0.44 -1.18 -0.63
C ASN A 93 1.12 -1.06 -1.99
N VAL A 94 1.02 0.12 -2.59
CA VAL A 94 1.58 0.45 -3.90
C VAL A 94 2.62 1.56 -3.71
N PRO A 95 3.87 1.39 -4.16
CA PRO A 95 4.90 2.40 -3.99
C PRO A 95 4.64 3.63 -4.87
N GLU A 96 4.87 4.83 -4.32
CA GLU A 96 5.02 6.07 -5.07
C GLU A 96 6.51 6.34 -5.32
N ILE A 97 6.88 6.59 -6.58
CA ILE A 97 8.27 6.88 -6.95
C ILE A 97 8.39 8.23 -7.66
N ASP A 98 9.58 8.84 -7.56
CA ASP A 98 9.93 9.99 -8.38
C ASP A 98 10.53 9.50 -9.68
N VAL A 99 9.77 9.58 -10.76
CA VAL A 99 10.33 9.38 -12.09
C VAL A 99 10.77 10.74 -12.60
N SER A 100 11.99 11.14 -12.21
CA SER A 100 12.57 12.36 -12.73
C SER A 100 12.73 12.26 -14.27
N PRO A 101 12.46 13.34 -15.03
CA PRO A 101 12.61 13.36 -16.50
C PRO A 101 14.01 12.99 -17.00
N GLN A 102 15.00 13.04 -16.12
CA GLN A 102 16.40 12.70 -16.37
C GLN A 102 16.74 11.23 -16.08
N ALA A 103 15.76 10.36 -15.81
CA ALA A 103 15.99 8.93 -15.70
C ALA A 103 16.63 8.45 -17.03
N GLY A 104 17.92 8.09 -16.96
CA GLY A 104 18.86 8.05 -18.09
C GLY A 104 18.57 7.05 -19.21
N MET A 105 19.62 6.67 -19.96
CA MET A 105 19.51 5.80 -21.15
C MET A 105 18.76 4.49 -20.87
N GLY A 106 17.49 4.44 -21.26
CA GLY A 106 16.66 3.25 -21.18
C GLY A 106 16.01 3.00 -19.82
N ALA A 107 15.77 4.03 -19.01
CA ALA A 107 15.19 3.88 -17.67
C ALA A 107 13.97 2.94 -17.63
N ILE A 108 14.08 1.92 -16.77
CA ILE A 108 13.03 0.95 -16.48
C ILE A 108 12.43 1.31 -15.12
N VAL A 109 11.13 1.60 -15.10
CA VAL A 109 10.42 2.02 -13.90
C VAL A 109 10.39 0.93 -12.84
N SER A 110 10.22 -0.35 -13.23
CA SER A 110 10.26 -1.47 -12.28
C SER A 110 11.62 -1.59 -11.59
N ASP A 111 12.73 -1.34 -12.30
CA ASP A 111 14.07 -1.41 -11.72
C ASP A 111 14.30 -0.28 -10.70
N ILE A 112 13.70 0.89 -10.93
CA ILE A 112 13.73 2.00 -9.95
C ILE A 112 12.99 1.58 -8.68
N VAL A 113 11.83 0.93 -8.81
CA VAL A 113 11.07 0.41 -7.65
C VAL A 113 11.87 -0.63 -6.87
N GLU A 114 12.64 -1.48 -7.55
CA GLU A 114 13.44 -2.54 -6.91
C GLU A 114 14.71 -2.01 -6.22
N HIS A 115 15.32 -0.94 -6.73
CA HIS A 115 16.64 -0.48 -6.30
C HIS A 115 16.65 0.87 -5.57
N GLN A 116 15.56 1.62 -5.56
CA GLN A 116 15.45 2.90 -4.85
C GLN A 116 14.35 2.85 -3.80
N GLN A 117 14.53 3.62 -2.72
CA GLN A 117 13.49 3.80 -1.72
C GLN A 117 12.31 4.57 -2.33
N PRO A 118 11.08 4.03 -2.28
CA PRO A 118 9.89 4.78 -2.67
C PRO A 118 9.77 6.09 -1.88
N ILE A 119 9.23 7.14 -2.49
CA ILE A 119 8.92 8.40 -1.80
C ILE A 119 7.86 8.14 -0.72
N ASP A 120 6.86 7.33 -1.05
CA ASP A 120 5.71 7.04 -0.21
C ASP A 120 5.08 5.70 -0.62
N HIS A 121 4.06 5.25 0.13
CA HIS A 121 3.24 4.09 -0.21
C HIS A 121 1.75 4.43 -0.08
N TRP A 122 0.98 4.03 -1.08
CA TRP A 122 -0.46 4.20 -1.12
C TRP A 122 -1.15 2.88 -0.78
N SER A 123 -2.04 2.89 0.20
CA SER A 123 -2.81 1.72 0.59
C SER A 123 -4.17 1.71 -0.12
N PHE A 124 -4.45 0.63 -0.85
CA PHE A 124 -5.72 0.39 -1.54
C PHE A 124 -6.42 -0.84 -0.98
N PRO A 125 -7.76 -0.88 -0.93
CA PRO A 125 -8.47 -2.14 -0.72
C PRO A 125 -8.11 -3.12 -1.85
N ARG A 126 -7.64 -4.32 -1.51
CA ARG A 126 -7.23 -5.33 -2.49
C ARG A 126 -8.37 -5.71 -3.42
N THR A 127 -9.59 -5.80 -2.89
CA THR A 127 -10.82 -6.07 -3.66
C THR A 127 -11.08 -5.03 -4.76
N LEU A 128 -10.74 -3.76 -4.53
CA LEU A 128 -10.86 -2.70 -5.53
C LEU A 128 -9.88 -2.94 -6.70
N VAL A 129 -8.66 -3.35 -6.39
CA VAL A 129 -7.58 -3.50 -7.38
C VAL A 129 -7.69 -4.81 -8.15
N SER A 130 -7.97 -5.92 -7.47
CA SER A 130 -8.05 -7.26 -8.07
C SER A 130 -9.17 -7.41 -9.10
N ALA A 131 -10.18 -6.52 -9.05
CA ALA A 131 -11.26 -6.49 -10.04
C ALA A 131 -10.78 -6.01 -11.43
N PHE A 132 -9.67 -5.28 -11.51
CA PHE A 132 -9.21 -4.62 -12.73
C PHE A 132 -7.76 -4.94 -13.11
N ILE A 133 -6.93 -5.38 -12.16
CA ILE A 133 -5.48 -5.61 -12.35
C ILE A 133 -5.14 -7.07 -12.06
N SER A 134 -4.46 -7.71 -13.00
CA SER A 134 -4.10 -9.12 -12.92
C SER A 134 -2.96 -9.41 -11.94
N ASP A 135 -1.98 -8.52 -11.84
CA ASP A 135 -0.86 -8.64 -10.92
C ASP A 135 -0.67 -7.33 -10.11
N PRO A 136 -1.27 -7.24 -8.92
CA PRO A 136 -1.19 -6.05 -8.09
C PRO A 136 0.22 -5.70 -7.62
N SER A 137 1.17 -6.65 -7.66
CA SER A 137 2.57 -6.40 -7.26
C SER A 137 3.33 -5.51 -8.25
N LYS A 138 2.80 -5.36 -9.47
CA LYS A 138 3.40 -4.56 -10.55
C LYS A 138 2.80 -3.16 -10.66
N LEU A 139 2.09 -2.73 -9.63
CA LEU A 139 1.52 -1.39 -9.59
C LEU A 139 2.52 -0.39 -9.03
N THR A 140 2.50 0.81 -9.58
CA THR A 140 3.35 1.93 -9.12
C THR A 140 2.58 3.25 -9.27
N ILE A 141 2.69 4.12 -8.27
CA ILE A 141 2.20 5.49 -8.33
C ILE A 141 3.31 6.40 -8.85
N ILE A 142 2.99 7.24 -9.83
CA ILE A 142 3.92 8.21 -10.42
C ILE A 142 3.29 9.60 -10.39
N ARG A 143 4.09 10.62 -10.10
CA ARG A 143 3.68 12.03 -10.22
C ARG A 143 3.78 12.48 -11.68
N VAL A 144 2.71 13.09 -12.19
CA VAL A 144 2.72 13.72 -13.51
C VAL A 144 3.57 14.98 -13.48
N ALA A 145 4.42 15.15 -14.48
CA ALA A 145 5.28 16.32 -14.67
C ALA A 145 5.05 16.95 -16.05
N GLY A 146 5.15 18.28 -16.11
CA GLY A 146 4.89 19.06 -17.32
C GLY A 146 3.41 19.15 -17.69
N ASP A 147 3.14 19.79 -18.82
CA ASP A 147 1.81 20.16 -19.31
C ASP A 147 1.41 19.40 -20.60
N SER A 148 2.27 18.50 -21.10
CA SER A 148 2.05 17.86 -22.40
C SER A 148 0.82 16.93 -22.44
N MET A 149 0.34 16.51 -21.28
CA MET A 149 -0.85 15.66 -21.17
C MET A 149 -2.05 16.40 -20.59
N GLU A 150 -1.97 17.73 -20.46
CA GLU A 150 -3.10 18.56 -20.10
C GLU A 150 -4.17 18.61 -21.21
N PRO A 151 -5.45 18.81 -20.86
CA PRO A 151 -5.97 19.04 -19.50
C PRO A 151 -6.23 17.74 -18.69
N ASP A 152 -6.05 16.58 -19.31
CA ASP A 152 -6.46 15.30 -18.72
C ASP A 152 -5.48 14.78 -17.66
N TYR A 153 -4.20 15.16 -17.73
CA TYR A 153 -3.18 14.84 -16.73
C TYR A 153 -2.36 16.09 -16.45
N CYS A 154 -2.72 16.78 -15.37
CA CYS A 154 -2.08 18.04 -15.00
C CYS A 154 -0.80 17.78 -14.19
N ALA A 155 0.13 18.73 -14.24
CA ALA A 155 1.31 18.68 -13.39
C ALA A 155 0.91 18.53 -11.91
N GLY A 156 1.49 17.54 -11.22
CA GLY A 156 1.18 17.21 -9.83
C GLY A 156 0.11 16.14 -9.62
N ASP A 157 -0.67 15.77 -10.65
CA ASP A 157 -1.56 14.61 -10.59
C ASP A 157 -0.78 13.34 -10.21
N ARG A 158 -1.46 12.38 -9.60
CA ARG A 158 -0.92 11.04 -9.34
C ARG A 158 -1.57 10.05 -10.27
N ILE A 159 -0.77 9.22 -10.93
CA ILE A 159 -1.24 8.14 -11.81
C ILE A 159 -0.85 6.78 -11.25
N LEU A 160 -1.76 5.82 -11.35
CA LEU A 160 -1.49 4.42 -11.09
C LEU A 160 -1.09 3.75 -12.40
N VAL A 161 0.08 3.12 -12.40
CA VAL A 161 0.68 2.49 -13.57
C VAL A 161 0.82 1.00 -13.32
N ASP A 162 0.29 0.19 -14.24
CA ASP A 162 0.56 -1.24 -14.34
C ASP A 162 1.84 -1.45 -15.15
N THR A 163 2.94 -1.69 -14.44
CA THR A 163 4.27 -1.93 -15.01
C THR A 163 4.41 -3.32 -15.62
N GLY A 164 3.47 -4.23 -15.37
CA GLY A 164 3.39 -5.52 -16.05
C GLY A 164 2.88 -5.41 -17.48
N HIS A 165 2.17 -4.33 -17.81
CA HIS A 165 1.59 -4.10 -19.13
C HIS A 165 2.56 -3.36 -20.07
N THR A 166 3.55 -4.08 -20.59
CA THR A 166 4.64 -3.54 -21.44
C THR A 166 4.37 -3.62 -22.95
N THR A 167 3.23 -4.16 -23.37
CA THR A 167 2.82 -4.13 -24.79
C THR A 167 1.91 -2.93 -25.03
N PRO A 168 2.18 -2.02 -25.99
CA PRO A 168 1.37 -0.81 -26.22
C PRO A 168 0.07 -1.13 -27.00
N SER A 169 -0.62 -2.20 -26.63
CA SER A 169 -1.87 -2.67 -27.23
C SER A 169 -2.80 -3.17 -26.12
N PRO A 170 -4.08 -2.72 -26.08
CA PRO A 170 -4.68 -1.75 -26.99
C PRO A 170 -4.12 -0.33 -26.78
N ALA A 171 -4.39 0.57 -27.72
CA ALA A 171 -4.04 1.98 -27.60
C ALA A 171 -4.53 2.59 -26.27
N GLY A 172 -3.77 3.52 -25.71
CA GLY A 172 -4.04 4.04 -24.37
C GLY A 172 -2.96 5.00 -23.88
N VAL A 173 -3.02 5.37 -22.61
CA VAL A 173 -2.00 6.20 -21.97
C VAL A 173 -0.98 5.31 -21.29
N TYR A 174 0.29 5.56 -21.58
CA TYR A 174 1.42 4.76 -21.11
C TYR A 174 2.51 5.64 -20.56
N VAL A 175 3.26 5.08 -19.62
CA VAL A 175 4.58 5.55 -19.25
C VAL A 175 5.58 4.78 -20.09
N LEU A 176 6.51 5.48 -20.75
CA LEU A 176 7.49 4.89 -21.64
C LEU A 176 8.77 5.70 -21.62
N TRP A 177 9.89 5.07 -21.97
CA TRP A 177 11.13 5.75 -22.33
C TRP A 177 11.21 5.84 -23.85
N ASP A 178 11.39 7.04 -24.40
CA ASP A 178 11.25 7.34 -25.83
C ASP A 178 12.57 7.60 -26.58
N GLY A 179 13.71 7.21 -26.00
CA GLY A 179 15.03 7.56 -26.53
C GLY A 179 15.72 8.67 -25.73
N LEU A 180 14.94 9.59 -25.15
CA LEU A 180 15.47 10.76 -24.44
C LEU A 180 15.20 10.70 -22.94
N GLY A 181 14.02 10.24 -22.54
CA GLY A 181 13.66 10.15 -21.13
C GLY A 181 12.33 9.44 -20.91
N VAL A 182 11.93 9.32 -19.65
CA VAL A 182 10.63 8.74 -19.30
C VAL A 182 9.54 9.79 -19.46
N VAL A 183 8.52 9.47 -20.24
CA VAL A 183 7.42 10.35 -20.59
C VAL A 183 6.07 9.66 -20.36
N LEU A 184 5.05 10.47 -20.08
CA LEU A 184 3.65 10.07 -20.07
C LEU A 184 3.01 10.50 -21.40
N LYS A 185 2.52 9.55 -22.20
CA LYS A 185 1.93 9.84 -23.52
C LYS A 185 0.79 8.89 -23.85
N ARG A 186 -0.07 9.29 -24.78
CA ARG A 186 -0.99 8.37 -25.45
C ARG A 186 -0.23 7.64 -26.56
N VAL A 187 -0.31 6.33 -26.58
CA VAL A 187 0.43 5.46 -27.51
C VAL A 187 -0.53 4.56 -28.27
N GLU A 188 -0.26 4.37 -29.56
CA GLU A 188 -0.91 3.37 -30.42
C GLU A 188 0.10 2.71 -31.36
N VAL A 189 -0.14 1.44 -31.70
CA VAL A 189 0.66 0.73 -32.72
C VAL A 189 0.22 1.16 -34.12
N VAL A 190 1.18 1.48 -34.98
CA VAL A 190 0.92 1.78 -36.40
C VAL A 190 0.74 0.46 -37.16
N MET A 191 -0.51 0.11 -37.45
CA MET A 191 -0.84 -1.15 -38.14
C MET A 191 -0.23 -1.20 -39.55
N GLY A 192 0.34 -2.35 -39.91
CA GLY A 192 0.96 -2.57 -41.23
C GLY A 192 2.32 -1.90 -41.44
N SER A 193 2.95 -1.39 -40.37
CA SER A 193 4.33 -0.88 -40.42
C SER A 193 5.35 -2.01 -40.30
N GLU A 194 6.40 -1.96 -41.14
CA GLU A 194 7.56 -2.83 -41.07
C GLU A 194 8.85 -1.99 -41.20
N PRO A 195 9.73 -1.92 -40.17
CA PRO A 195 9.57 -2.54 -38.85
C PRO A 195 8.37 -1.95 -38.09
N LYS A 196 7.90 -2.64 -37.03
CA LYS A 196 6.78 -2.15 -36.21
C LYS A 196 7.08 -0.77 -35.63
N ARG A 197 6.12 0.13 -35.74
CA ARG A 197 6.21 1.50 -35.20
C ARG A 197 5.07 1.79 -34.24
N ILE A 198 5.32 2.73 -33.34
CA ILE A 198 4.30 3.30 -32.47
C ILE A 198 4.17 4.78 -32.73
N ARG A 199 2.94 5.29 -32.58
CA ARG A 199 2.66 6.72 -32.56
C ARG A 199 2.51 7.18 -31.12
N ILE A 200 3.27 8.21 -30.78
CA ILE A 200 3.34 8.82 -29.45
C ILE A 200 2.69 10.20 -29.54
N MET A 201 1.65 10.40 -28.73
CA MET A 201 0.78 11.57 -28.80
C MET A 201 0.66 12.23 -27.43
N SER A 202 0.74 13.55 -27.44
CA SER A 202 0.35 14.41 -26.34
C SER A 202 -1.16 14.63 -26.38
N ILE A 203 -1.80 14.82 -25.23
CA ILE A 203 -3.20 15.30 -25.18
C ILE A 203 -3.22 16.80 -25.44
N ASN A 204 -2.21 17.52 -24.96
CA ASN A 204 -2.05 18.94 -25.23
C ASN A 204 -1.64 19.16 -26.70
N PRO A 205 -2.47 19.85 -27.51
CA PRO A 205 -2.21 20.05 -28.94
C PRO A 205 -0.97 20.89 -29.27
N ALA A 206 -0.43 21.63 -28.30
CA ALA A 206 0.81 22.39 -28.48
C ALA A 206 2.02 21.47 -28.76
N TYR A 207 1.90 20.19 -28.45
CA TYR A 207 2.95 19.19 -28.61
C TYR A 207 2.57 18.20 -29.74
N PRO A 208 3.21 18.29 -30.92
CA PRO A 208 2.86 17.43 -32.04
C PRO A 208 3.16 15.96 -31.75
N ALA A 209 2.38 15.07 -32.38
CA ALA A 209 2.63 13.64 -32.36
C ALA A 209 3.91 13.30 -33.15
N TYR A 210 4.58 12.23 -32.73
CA TYR A 210 5.74 11.67 -33.41
C TYR A 210 5.67 10.15 -33.40
N GLU A 211 6.48 9.52 -34.23
CA GLU A 211 6.49 8.07 -34.38
C GLU A 211 7.91 7.53 -34.26
N LEU A 212 8.07 6.45 -33.49
CA LEU A 212 9.35 5.76 -33.29
C LEU A 212 9.20 4.30 -33.68
N ALA A 213 10.31 3.64 -34.01
CA ALA A 213 10.30 2.17 -34.09
C ALA A 213 10.03 1.61 -32.69
N LEU A 214 9.27 0.52 -32.62
CA LEU A 214 8.95 -0.10 -31.33
C LEU A 214 10.22 -0.52 -30.57
N ASP A 215 11.26 -0.92 -31.30
CA ASP A 215 12.55 -1.35 -30.74
C ASP A 215 13.37 -0.19 -30.13
N ASP A 216 13.08 1.06 -30.51
CA ASP A 216 13.73 2.26 -29.98
C ASP A 216 13.07 2.77 -28.68
N VAL A 217 12.00 2.12 -28.24
CA VAL A 217 11.16 2.55 -27.12
C VAL A 217 11.08 1.46 -26.06
N ARG A 218 11.02 1.86 -24.79
CA ARG A 218 10.70 0.95 -23.68
C ARG A 218 9.38 1.33 -23.04
N ILE A 219 8.37 0.47 -23.15
CA ILE A 219 7.10 0.67 -22.47
C ILE A 219 7.27 0.26 -21.01
N ASN A 220 7.15 1.24 -20.11
CA ASN A 220 7.29 1.07 -18.67
C ASN A 220 5.99 0.66 -17.98
N GLY A 221 4.84 0.91 -18.61
CA GLY A 221 3.56 0.44 -18.11
C GLY A 221 2.37 1.24 -18.62
N ARG A 222 1.17 0.71 -18.38
CA ARG A 222 -0.10 1.33 -18.77
C ARG A 222 -0.70 2.10 -17.60
N VAL A 223 -1.24 3.28 -17.85
CA VAL A 223 -2.01 4.02 -16.83
C VAL A 223 -3.38 3.36 -16.63
N VAL A 224 -3.71 3.06 -15.39
CA VAL A 224 -4.93 2.35 -14.97
C VAL A 224 -5.75 3.13 -13.93
N GLY A 225 -5.21 4.23 -13.40
CA GLY A 225 -5.90 5.10 -12.45
C GLY A 225 -5.26 6.48 -12.37
N LYS A 226 -6.01 7.47 -11.86
CA LYS A 226 -5.55 8.85 -11.69
C LYS A 226 -6.23 9.52 -10.49
N TRP A 227 -5.51 10.36 -9.77
CA TRP A 227 -6.01 11.27 -8.74
C TRP A 227 -5.62 12.71 -9.05
N THR A 228 -6.58 13.61 -8.93
CA THR A 228 -6.45 15.05 -9.16
C THR A 228 -6.99 15.81 -7.96
N TRP A 229 -6.22 16.80 -7.49
CA TRP A 229 -6.63 17.69 -6.41
C TRP A 229 -7.59 18.76 -6.95
N LYS A 230 -8.64 19.06 -6.18
CA LYS A 230 -9.62 20.12 -6.51
C LYS A 230 -9.36 21.37 -5.69
#